data_AF-A0A518CIM1-F1
#
_entry.id   AF-A0A518CIM1-F1
#
_cell.length_a   1.000
_cell.length_b   1.000
_cell.length_c   1.000
_cell.angle_alpha   90.00
_cell.angle_beta   90.00
_cell.angle_gamma   90.00
#
_symmetry.space_group_name_H-M   'P 1'
#
loop_
_entity.id
_entity.type
_entity.pdbx_description
1 polymer ?
#
loop_
_entity_poly.entity_id
_entity_poly.type
_entity_poly.pdbx_seq_one_letter_code
_entity_poly.pdbx_strand_id
1 'polypeptide(L)'
;MSRKFVPKPKERRKVTIPQELHDSLREVFELIEEAKNDPDSLLDYDDAIQTEAVCGGRRRGEERRPYVFTFYPEGQHKRGNWYLSLDETEIEDIGDGHMTEILMYCCTSPECDRKFREENDSCIDCDYVNEE
;
A
#
# COMPACT_ATOMS: atom_id res chain seq x y z
N MET A 1 24.84 -14.00 -5.27
CA MET A 1 24.16 -13.98 -6.59
C MET A 1 23.60 -12.58 -6.78
N SER A 2 24.06 -11.87 -7.80
CA SER A 2 23.55 -10.55 -8.15
C SER A 2 22.23 -10.69 -8.91
N ARG A 3 21.31 -9.73 -8.73
CA ARG A 3 20.03 -9.70 -9.45
C ARG A 3 19.98 -8.45 -10.31
N LYS A 4 19.58 -8.60 -11.56
CA LYS A 4 19.41 -7.51 -12.53
C LYS A 4 17.95 -7.08 -12.63
N PHE A 5 17.72 -5.77 -12.59
CA PHE A 5 16.40 -5.19 -12.82
C PHE A 5 16.02 -5.24 -14.31
N VAL A 6 14.88 -5.86 -14.61
CA VAL A 6 14.26 -5.97 -15.93
C VAL A 6 12.75 -5.75 -15.73
N PRO A 7 12.25 -4.51 -15.85
CA PRO A 7 10.86 -4.19 -15.55
C PRO A 7 9.92 -4.92 -16.50
N LYS A 8 8.89 -5.57 -15.94
CA LYS A 8 7.81 -6.17 -16.71
C LYS A 8 6.62 -5.23 -16.78
N PRO A 9 5.86 -5.26 -17.89
CA PRO A 9 4.63 -4.49 -18.00
C PRO A 9 3.63 -4.93 -16.92
N LYS A 10 2.98 -3.95 -16.31
CA LYS A 10 1.91 -4.14 -15.33
C LYS A 10 0.57 -3.81 -15.98
N GLU A 11 -0.45 -4.58 -15.65
CA GLU A 11 -1.79 -4.33 -16.13
C GLU A 11 -2.48 -3.27 -15.27
N ARG A 12 -2.94 -2.19 -15.89
CA ARG A 12 -3.69 -1.14 -15.20
C ARG A 12 -5.16 -1.53 -15.10
N ARG A 13 -5.66 -1.77 -13.90
CA ARG A 13 -7.05 -2.19 -13.65
C ARG A 13 -7.65 -1.49 -12.43
N LYS A 14 -8.98 -1.31 -12.44
CA LYS A 14 -9.73 -1.05 -11.20
C LYS A 14 -9.85 -2.35 -10.42
N VAL A 15 -9.59 -2.29 -9.13
CA VAL A 15 -9.61 -3.44 -8.24
C VAL A 15 -10.56 -3.12 -7.10
N THR A 16 -11.49 -4.04 -6.82
CA THR A 16 -12.37 -3.96 -5.66
C THR A 16 -11.55 -4.00 -4.39
N ILE A 17 -11.79 -3.04 -3.51
CA ILE A 17 -11.16 -2.97 -2.20
C ILE A 17 -11.80 -4.04 -1.30
N PRO A 18 -11.02 -4.96 -0.70
CA PRO A 18 -11.58 -5.97 0.18
C PRO A 18 -12.00 -5.34 1.53
N GLN A 19 -12.99 -5.94 2.19
CA GLN A 19 -13.47 -5.48 3.50
C GLN A 19 -12.34 -5.35 4.53
N GLU A 20 -11.38 -6.28 4.52
CA GLU A 20 -10.19 -6.25 5.37
C GLU A 20 -9.38 -4.94 5.24
N LEU A 21 -9.26 -4.41 4.01
CA LEU A 21 -8.57 -3.16 3.76
C LEU A 21 -9.41 -1.94 4.18
N HIS A 22 -10.73 -2.01 4.05
CA HIS A 22 -11.64 -0.99 4.61
C HIS A 22 -11.47 -0.90 6.13
N ASP A 23 -11.55 -2.03 6.82
CA ASP A 23 -11.48 -2.07 8.29
C ASP A 23 -10.11 -1.60 8.79
N SER A 24 -9.02 -2.02 8.13
CA SER A 24 -7.67 -1.56 8.46
C SER A 24 -7.47 -0.07 8.22
N LEU A 25 -7.99 0.50 7.13
CA LEU A 25 -7.80 1.92 6.84
C LEU A 25 -8.66 2.83 7.73
N ARG A 26 -9.78 2.32 8.26
CA ARG A 26 -10.54 3.01 9.32
C ARG A 26 -9.69 3.16 10.60
N GLU A 27 -9.07 2.08 11.06
CA GLU A 27 -8.17 2.11 12.23
C GLU A 27 -6.95 3.02 11.98
N VAL A 28 -6.35 2.97 10.79
CA VAL A 28 -5.27 3.89 10.39
C VAL A 28 -5.71 5.35 10.50
N PHE A 29 -6.92 5.68 10.02
CA PHE A 29 -7.45 7.04 10.08
C PHE A 29 -7.64 7.51 11.52
N GLU A 30 -8.21 6.66 12.38
CA GLU A 30 -8.36 6.94 13.82
C GLU A 30 -7.01 7.26 14.47
N LEU A 31 -5.97 6.44 14.20
CA LEU A 31 -4.62 6.69 14.72
C LEU A 31 -4.01 8.00 14.23
N ILE A 32 -4.25 8.37 12.95
CA ILE A 32 -3.80 9.65 12.39
C ILE A 32 -4.48 10.82 13.11
N GLU A 33 -5.80 10.73 13.32
CA GLU A 33 -6.57 11.78 13.98
C GLU A 33 -6.23 11.90 15.47
N GLU A 34 -6.06 10.80 16.19
CA GLU A 34 -5.61 10.79 17.58
C GLU A 34 -4.27 11.51 17.73
N ALA A 35 -3.30 11.20 16.86
CA ALA A 35 -1.99 11.83 16.88
C ALA A 35 -2.02 13.34 16.59
N LYS A 36 -2.91 13.81 15.72
CA LYS A 36 -3.06 15.26 15.48
C LYS A 36 -3.65 16.01 16.66
N ASN A 37 -4.50 15.33 17.43
CA ASN A 37 -5.23 15.93 18.55
C ASN A 37 -4.47 15.82 19.88
N ASP A 38 -3.44 14.99 19.96
CA ASP A 38 -2.58 14.86 21.13
C ASP A 38 -1.32 15.75 21.00
N PRO A 39 -1.20 16.83 21.79
CA PRO A 39 -0.04 17.72 21.75
C PRO A 39 1.26 17.06 22.22
N ASP A 40 1.18 15.92 22.90
CA ASP A 40 2.31 15.10 23.35
C ASP A 40 2.56 13.90 22.40
N SER A 41 1.66 13.62 21.46
CA SER A 41 1.85 12.60 20.42
C SER A 41 2.68 13.15 19.28
N LEU A 42 3.91 12.67 19.20
CA LEU A 42 4.75 12.83 18.03
C LEU A 42 4.60 11.55 17.20
N LEU A 43 3.49 11.38 16.48
CA LEU A 43 3.44 10.41 15.38
C LEU A 43 4.32 11.00 14.26
N ASP A 44 5.64 10.91 14.48
CA ASP A 44 6.66 11.41 13.58
C ASP A 44 6.88 10.38 12.47
N TYR A 45 7.60 10.80 11.44
CA TYR A 45 8.00 10.01 10.29
C TYR A 45 8.59 8.62 10.60
N ASP A 46 9.15 8.43 11.80
CA ASP A 46 9.77 7.17 12.21
C ASP A 46 8.78 6.17 12.84
N ASP A 47 7.53 6.58 13.09
CA ASP A 47 6.50 5.71 13.65
C ASP A 47 5.76 4.95 12.57
N ALA A 48 5.92 3.63 12.60
CA ALA A 48 5.14 2.74 11.76
C ALA A 48 3.69 2.71 12.27
N ILE A 49 2.74 3.07 11.42
CA ILE A 49 1.33 2.78 11.61
C ILE A 49 1.11 1.33 11.19
N GLN A 50 0.62 0.51 12.11
CA GLN A 50 0.40 -0.90 11.88
C GLN A 50 -0.95 -1.34 12.46
N THR A 51 -1.74 -1.97 11.60
CA THR A 51 -2.97 -2.70 11.96
C THR A 51 -2.76 -4.20 11.72
N GLU A 52 -3.82 -5.00 11.78
CA GLU A 52 -3.75 -6.43 11.47
C GLU A 52 -3.22 -6.71 10.06
N ALA A 53 -3.74 -6.01 9.04
CA ALA A 53 -3.45 -6.29 7.64
C ALA A 53 -2.66 -5.19 6.92
N VAL A 54 -2.45 -4.04 7.54
CA VAL A 54 -1.73 -2.90 6.95
C VAL A 54 -0.51 -2.54 7.80
N CYS A 55 0.62 -2.25 7.15
CA CYS A 55 1.78 -1.67 7.79
C CYS A 55 2.39 -0.60 6.88
N GLY A 56 2.74 0.54 7.47
CA GLY A 56 3.36 1.64 6.73
C GLY A 56 3.47 2.89 7.58
N GLY A 57 3.34 4.05 6.94
CA GLY A 57 3.41 5.33 7.65
C GLY A 57 3.52 6.50 6.71
N ARG A 58 3.79 7.67 7.28
CA ARG A 58 3.94 8.91 6.53
C ARG A 58 5.34 9.04 5.96
N ARG A 59 5.47 9.46 4.69
CA ARG A 59 6.73 9.84 4.04
C ARG A 59 7.08 11.31 4.31
N ARG A 60 8.39 11.65 4.35
CA ARG A 60 8.85 13.04 4.38
C ARG A 60 8.75 13.66 2.99
N GLY A 61 8.17 14.86 2.93
CA GLY A 61 8.11 15.68 1.72
C GLY A 61 6.70 16.20 1.42
N GLU A 62 6.60 17.09 0.45
CA GLU A 62 5.33 17.63 -0.06
C GLU A 62 4.76 16.71 -1.17
N GLU A 63 4.67 15.42 -0.88
CA GLU A 63 4.03 14.48 -1.80
C GLU A 63 2.51 14.63 -1.72
N ARG A 64 1.83 14.57 -2.87
CA ARG A 64 0.35 14.60 -2.91
C ARG A 64 -0.27 13.50 -2.06
N ARG A 65 0.39 12.34 -1.99
CA ARG A 65 -0.03 11.14 -1.24
C ARG A 65 1.05 10.76 -0.24
N PRO A 66 1.10 11.43 0.91
CA PRO A 66 2.23 11.30 1.83
C PRO A 66 2.21 9.97 2.59
N TYR A 67 1.13 9.19 2.59
CA TYR A 67 1.07 7.93 3.32
C TYR A 67 1.40 6.76 2.41
N VAL A 68 2.32 5.90 2.85
CA VAL A 68 2.66 4.69 2.12
C VAL A 68 2.46 3.47 2.99
N PHE A 69 1.69 2.53 2.47
CA PHE A 69 1.26 1.32 3.14
C PHE A 69 1.54 0.08 2.30
N THR A 70 1.85 -1.01 2.98
CA THR A 70 1.73 -2.36 2.44
C THR A 70 0.52 -3.02 3.08
N PHE A 71 -0.44 -3.43 2.26
CA PHE A 71 -1.55 -4.27 2.66
C PHE A 71 -1.22 -5.74 2.37
N TYR A 72 -1.51 -6.60 3.34
CA TYR A 72 -1.23 -8.04 3.34
C TYR A 72 -2.54 -8.82 3.37
N PRO A 73 -3.17 -9.06 2.21
CA PRO A 73 -4.47 -9.74 2.17
C PRO A 73 -4.39 -11.13 2.81
N GLU A 74 -5.43 -11.47 3.57
CA GLU A 74 -5.55 -12.79 4.20
C GLU A 74 -5.39 -13.92 3.15
N GLY A 75 -4.60 -14.93 3.49
CA GLY A 75 -4.34 -16.07 2.61
C GLY A 75 -3.36 -15.82 1.46
N GLN A 76 -2.83 -14.59 1.28
CA GLN A 76 -1.93 -14.27 0.15
C GLN A 76 -0.49 -13.88 0.55
N HIS A 77 0.04 -14.53 1.59
CA HIS A 77 1.23 -14.11 2.34
C HIS A 77 2.57 -14.01 1.58
N LYS A 78 2.68 -14.49 0.33
CA LYS A 78 3.96 -14.47 -0.42
C LYS A 78 3.99 -13.50 -1.59
N ARG A 79 2.89 -13.38 -2.34
CA ARG A 79 2.84 -12.62 -3.60
C ARG A 79 1.50 -11.91 -3.84
N GLY A 80 0.71 -11.68 -2.80
CA GLY A 80 -0.56 -10.97 -2.91
C GLY A 80 -0.54 -9.51 -2.48
N ASN A 81 0.56 -9.04 -1.89
CA ASN A 81 0.61 -7.73 -1.23
C ASN A 81 0.26 -6.56 -2.16
N TRP A 82 -0.40 -5.55 -1.58
CA TRP A 82 -0.71 -4.31 -2.28
C TRP A 82 0.16 -3.20 -1.71
N TYR A 83 0.77 -2.43 -2.59
CA TYR A 83 1.57 -1.26 -2.24
C TYR A 83 0.76 -0.02 -2.56
N LEU A 84 0.46 0.75 -1.53
CA LEU A 84 -0.48 1.86 -1.58
C LEU A 84 0.27 3.14 -1.24
N SER A 85 0.15 4.14 -2.10
CA SER A 85 0.40 5.53 -1.75
C SER A 85 -0.95 6.21 -1.66
N LEU A 86 -1.30 6.83 -0.54
CA LEU A 86 -2.59 7.43 -0.26
C LEU A 86 -2.43 8.84 0.32
N ASP A 87 -3.38 9.71 0.03
CA ASP A 87 -3.63 10.89 0.85
C ASP A 87 -4.64 10.60 1.96
N GLU A 88 -4.76 11.53 2.89
CA GLU A 88 -5.62 11.35 4.07
C GLU A 88 -7.10 11.18 3.70
N THR A 89 -7.58 11.92 2.71
CA THR A 89 -8.96 11.79 2.20
C THR A 89 -9.17 10.44 1.55
N GLU A 90 -8.19 9.92 0.80
CA GLU A 90 -8.25 8.55 0.26
C GLU A 90 -8.27 7.50 1.38
N ILE A 91 -7.55 7.71 2.49
CA ILE A 91 -7.60 6.80 3.66
C ILE A 91 -8.99 6.83 4.30
N GLU A 92 -9.55 8.02 4.56
CA GLU A 92 -10.89 8.21 5.12
C GLU A 92 -11.98 7.61 4.22
N ASP A 93 -12.00 7.96 2.94
CA ASP A 93 -12.98 7.47 1.96
C ASP A 93 -12.96 5.96 1.82
N ILE A 94 -11.78 5.34 1.89
CA ILE A 94 -11.67 3.89 1.92
C ILE A 94 -12.14 3.36 3.27
N GLY A 95 -11.68 3.89 4.41
CA GLY A 95 -12.11 3.46 5.74
C GLY A 95 -13.63 3.48 5.93
N ASP A 96 -14.31 4.49 5.40
CA ASP A 96 -15.77 4.65 5.47
C ASP A 96 -16.55 3.86 4.41
N GLY A 97 -15.85 3.31 3.42
CA GLY A 97 -16.48 2.55 2.33
C GLY A 97 -17.08 3.42 1.22
N HIS A 98 -16.80 4.72 1.19
CA HIS A 98 -17.17 5.61 0.08
C HIS A 98 -16.40 5.26 -1.20
N MET A 99 -15.15 4.81 -1.06
CA MET A 99 -14.33 4.31 -2.15
C MET A 99 -14.28 2.78 -2.11
N THR A 100 -14.97 2.11 -3.04
CA THR A 100 -15.03 0.64 -3.11
C THR A 100 -14.11 0.02 -4.16
N GLU A 101 -13.53 0.84 -5.04
CA GLU A 101 -12.61 0.43 -6.09
C GLU A 101 -11.43 1.39 -6.18
N ILE A 102 -10.24 0.84 -6.38
CA ILE A 102 -9.02 1.62 -6.56
C ILE A 102 -8.29 1.19 -7.84
N LEU A 103 -7.81 2.17 -8.60
CA LEU A 103 -6.96 1.94 -9.76
C LEU A 103 -5.58 1.45 -9.30
N MET A 104 -5.16 0.29 -9.79
CA MET A 104 -3.89 -0.35 -9.46
C MET A 104 -3.18 -0.86 -10.71
N TYR A 105 -1.86 -0.95 -10.62
CA TYR A 105 -0.98 -1.62 -11.58
C TYR A 105 -0.68 -3.01 -11.05
N CYS A 106 -1.13 -4.03 -11.76
CA CYS A 106 -1.10 -5.42 -11.28
C CYS A 106 -0.03 -6.20 -12.02
N CYS A 107 0.69 -7.05 -11.29
CA CYS A 107 1.67 -7.93 -11.91
C CYS A 107 0.98 -8.88 -12.90
N THR A 108 1.59 -9.08 -14.06
CA THR A 108 1.06 -9.93 -15.14
C THR A 108 1.57 -11.36 -15.08
N SER A 109 2.43 -11.68 -14.11
CA SER A 109 2.96 -13.04 -13.95
C SER A 109 1.91 -13.95 -13.30
N PRO A 110 1.64 -15.17 -13.82
CA PRO A 110 0.54 -16.03 -13.36
C PRO A 110 0.56 -16.41 -11.87
N GLU A 111 1.72 -16.37 -11.24
CA GLU A 111 1.92 -16.71 -9.82
C GLU A 111 2.17 -15.46 -8.96
N CYS A 112 1.79 -14.28 -9.42
CA CYS A 112 2.02 -13.02 -8.73
C CYS A 112 0.78 -12.12 -8.77
N ASP A 113 0.14 -11.99 -7.62
CA ASP A 113 -1.06 -11.18 -7.44
C ASP A 113 -0.77 -9.78 -6.87
N ARG A 114 0.51 -9.38 -6.81
CA ARG A 114 0.92 -8.09 -6.28
C ARG A 114 0.34 -6.94 -7.08
N LYS A 115 -0.03 -5.90 -6.36
CA LYS A 115 -0.68 -4.71 -6.91
C LYS A 115 0.04 -3.48 -6.40
N PHE A 116 0.18 -2.48 -7.25
CA PHE A 116 0.94 -1.27 -6.97
C PHE A 116 0.09 -0.07 -7.29
N ARG A 117 0.14 0.96 -6.45
CA ARG A 117 -0.58 2.20 -6.70
C ARG A 117 0.11 3.02 -7.79
N GLU A 118 1.44 2.98 -7.85
CA GLU A 118 2.23 3.73 -8.81
C GLU A 118 2.63 2.86 -10.01
N GLU A 119 2.63 3.46 -11.21
CA GLU A 119 2.92 2.74 -12.47
C GLU A 119 4.34 2.18 -12.50
N ASN A 120 5.27 2.95 -11.93
CA ASN A 120 6.71 2.69 -11.98
C ASN A 120 7.20 1.84 -10.80
N ASP A 121 6.31 1.43 -9.90
CA ASP A 121 6.70 0.55 -8.79
C ASP A 121 7.21 -0.79 -9.32
N SER A 122 8.15 -1.38 -8.58
CA SER A 122 8.78 -2.63 -8.96
C SER A 122 8.25 -3.82 -8.17
N CYS A 123 8.05 -4.94 -8.87
CA CYS A 123 7.76 -6.22 -8.24
C CYS A 123 9.06 -6.96 -7.98
N ILE A 124 9.45 -7.09 -6.71
CA ILE A 124 10.74 -7.68 -6.31
C ILE A 124 10.97 -9.12 -6.81
N ASP A 125 9.89 -9.87 -7.06
CA ASP A 125 9.98 -11.25 -7.57
C ASP A 125 9.94 -11.35 -9.09
N CYS A 126 9.35 -10.36 -9.78
CA CYS A 126 9.05 -10.48 -11.21
C CYS A 126 9.92 -9.56 -12.07
N ASP A 127 10.31 -8.40 -11.53
CA ASP A 127 11.12 -7.39 -12.23
C ASP A 127 12.63 -7.58 -11.98
N TYR A 128 13.04 -8.61 -11.23
CA TYR A 128 14.45 -8.93 -10.97
C TYR A 128 14.77 -10.36 -11.40
N VAL A 129 15.82 -10.51 -12.20
CA VAL A 129 16.32 -11.81 -12.69
C VAL A 129 17.71 -12.09 -12.12
N ASN A 130 18.04 -13.36 -11.89
CA ASN A 130 19.39 -13.72 -11.46
C ASN A 130 20.38 -13.46 -12.60
N GLU A 131 21.53 -12.87 -12.28
CA GLU A 131 22.67 -12.83 -13.20
C GLU A 131 23.34 -14.21 -13.23
N GLU A 132 23.55 -14.75 -14.43
CA GLU A 132 24.30 -15.99 -14.66
C GLU A 132 25.79 -15.85 -14.33
#